data_AF-A0A800A4R7-F1
#
_entry.id   AF-A0A800A4R7-F1
#
_cell.length_a   1.000
_cell.length_b   1.000
_cell.length_c   1.000
_cell.angle_alpha   90.00
_cell.angle_beta   90.00
_cell.angle_gamma   90.00
#
_symmetry.space_group_name_H-M   'P 1'
#
loop_
_entity.id
_entity.type
_entity.pdbx_description
1 polymer ?
#
loop_
_entity_poly.entity_id
_entity_poly.type
_entity_poly.pdbx_seq_one_letter_code
_entity_poly.pdbx_strand_id
1 'polypeptide(L)'
;RNFPTSRRQNFDTLIAATGYLIGLPFLSSEIVPLKDNRLDLYKRMVQPDWPGLYLMGFFNTDTSLNMVYEYQARWVREIELGDARLPSKAEMETDVAARNDWVAEAYKDSPRHTIEEEHIPYIAELEKCLKCMRRAAKRGK
;
A
#
# COMPACT_ATOMS: atom_id res chain seq x y z
N ARG A 1 30.40 17.26 1.25
CA ARG A 1 29.11 17.96 1.35
C ARG A 1 29.13 18.83 2.59
N ASN A 2 28.66 20.09 2.52
CA ASN A 2 28.64 21.00 3.69
C ASN A 2 27.43 20.70 4.56
N PHE A 3 27.64 20.61 5.87
CA PHE A 3 26.58 20.53 6.86
C PHE A 3 25.88 21.91 7.02
N PRO A 4 24.68 21.98 7.61
CA PRO A 4 23.93 23.23 7.79
C PRO A 4 24.59 24.21 8.79
N THR A 5 25.58 23.76 9.55
CA THR A 5 26.66 24.61 10.03
C THR A 5 27.82 24.47 9.06
N SER A 6 28.47 25.56 8.65
CA SER A 6 29.58 25.62 7.66
C SER A 6 30.85 24.82 8.02
N ARG A 7 30.75 23.86 8.94
CA ARG A 7 31.79 22.96 9.40
C ARG A 7 32.02 21.87 8.37
N ARG A 8 33.28 21.77 7.91
CA ARG A 8 33.80 20.69 7.07
C ARG A 8 34.76 19.88 7.92
N GLN A 9 34.72 18.55 7.78
CA GLN A 9 35.67 17.63 8.38
C GLN A 9 36.09 16.61 7.32
N ASN A 10 37.30 16.08 7.47
CA ASN A 10 37.78 14.96 6.67
C ASN A 10 37.22 13.67 7.26
N PHE A 11 36.77 12.78 6.37
CA PHE A 11 36.26 11.46 6.73
C PHE A 11 36.86 10.45 5.76
N ASP A 12 37.21 9.28 6.26
CA ASP A 12 37.77 8.20 5.43
C ASP A 12 36.67 7.36 4.75
N THR A 13 35.42 7.45 5.21
CA THR A 13 34.30 6.65 4.70
C THR A 13 32.97 7.40 4.81
N LEU A 14 32.10 7.21 3.81
CA LEU A 14 30.73 7.72 3.76
C LEU A 14 29.76 6.56 3.64
N ILE A 15 28.81 6.44 4.59
CA ILE A 15 27.69 5.50 4.51
C ILE A 15 26.43 6.28 4.16
N ALA A 16 25.86 6.03 2.98
CA ALA A 16 24.65 6.68 2.51
C ALA A 16 23.40 5.89 2.94
N ALA A 17 22.88 6.18 4.14
CA ALA A 17 21.64 5.60 4.65
C ALA A 17 20.39 6.36 4.14
N THR A 18 20.29 6.60 2.84
CA THR A 18 19.26 7.45 2.22
C THR A 18 17.94 6.72 1.92
N GLY A 19 17.80 5.47 2.35
CA GLY A 19 16.62 4.63 2.10
C GLY A 19 16.66 3.91 0.75
N TYR A 20 15.48 3.44 0.33
CA TYR A 20 15.29 2.61 -0.86
C TYR A 20 14.17 3.16 -1.74
N LEU A 21 14.20 2.82 -3.02
CA LEU A 21 13.13 3.08 -3.97
C LEU A 21 12.46 1.77 -4.36
N ILE A 22 11.18 1.85 -4.72
CA ILE A 22 10.40 0.76 -5.27
C ILE A 22 10.84 0.51 -6.71
N GLY A 23 11.06 -0.77 -7.04
CA GLY A 23 11.24 -1.23 -8.41
C GLY A 23 10.58 -2.59 -8.61
N LEU A 24 9.77 -2.71 -9.66
CA LEU A 24 9.06 -3.95 -10.04
C LEU A 24 9.47 -4.37 -11.47
N PRO A 25 10.72 -4.82 -11.71
CA PRO A 25 11.23 -5.08 -13.06
C PRO A 25 10.51 -6.23 -13.79
N PHE A 26 9.74 -7.03 -13.06
CA PHE A 26 8.92 -8.12 -13.58
C PHE A 26 7.49 -7.70 -13.93
N LEU A 27 7.09 -6.45 -13.64
CA LEU A 27 5.73 -5.96 -13.83
C LEU A 27 5.74 -4.68 -14.67
N SER A 28 4.97 -4.67 -15.76
CA SER A 28 4.86 -3.49 -16.61
C SER A 28 4.25 -2.31 -15.85
N SER A 29 4.82 -1.11 -16.04
CA SER A 29 4.27 0.14 -15.52
C SER A 29 2.90 0.49 -16.11
N GLU A 30 2.50 -0.14 -17.22
CA GLU A 30 1.15 -0.03 -17.78
C GLU A 30 0.12 -0.82 -16.96
N ILE A 31 0.54 -1.86 -16.23
CA ILE A 31 -0.33 -2.66 -15.36
C ILE A 31 -0.44 -1.99 -13.99
N VAL A 32 0.71 -1.67 -13.39
CA VAL A 32 0.78 -1.02 -12.07
C VAL A 32 1.71 0.19 -12.19
N PRO A 33 1.16 1.39 -12.42
CA PRO A 33 1.95 2.60 -12.54
C PRO A 33 2.64 2.96 -11.22
N LEU A 34 3.95 3.16 -11.27
CA LEU A 34 4.74 3.71 -10.18
C LEU A 34 4.87 5.23 -10.36
N LYS A 35 4.24 6.00 -9.48
CA LYS A 35 4.31 7.47 -9.48
C LYS A 35 4.88 7.93 -8.15
N ASP A 36 5.95 8.72 -8.17
CA ASP A 36 6.56 9.30 -6.96
C ASP A 36 6.85 8.28 -5.85
N ASN A 37 7.39 7.11 -6.22
CA ASN A 37 7.65 6.00 -5.29
C ASN A 37 6.37 5.49 -4.56
N ARG A 38 5.23 5.51 -5.25
CA ARG A 38 3.93 5.03 -4.76
C ARG A 38 3.20 4.23 -5.83
N LEU A 39 2.46 3.22 -5.38
CA LEU A 39 1.49 2.48 -6.19
C LEU A 39 0.07 2.78 -5.70
N ASP A 40 -0.83 3.05 -6.63
CA ASP A 40 -2.23 3.33 -6.35
C ASP A 40 -3.00 1.99 -6.30
N LEU A 41 -3.10 1.42 -5.09
CA LEU A 41 -3.64 0.08 -4.84
C LEU A 41 -4.80 0.12 -3.86
N TYR A 42 -5.94 -0.45 -4.24
CA TYR A 42 -7.08 -0.64 -3.34
C TYR A 42 -6.66 -1.52 -2.16
N LYS A 43 -6.88 -1.01 -0.95
CA LYS A 43 -6.44 -1.63 0.31
C LYS A 43 -4.96 -2.05 0.32
N ARG A 44 -4.10 -1.32 -0.40
CA ARG A 44 -2.66 -1.63 -0.55
C ARG A 44 -2.38 -2.99 -1.20
N MET A 45 -3.34 -3.57 -1.93
CA MET A 45 -3.21 -4.90 -2.54
C MET A 45 -3.61 -4.96 -4.01
N VAL A 46 -4.76 -4.40 -4.37
CA VAL A 46 -5.38 -4.66 -5.68
C VAL A 46 -5.23 -3.45 -6.59
N GLN A 47 -4.74 -3.65 -7.81
CA GLN A 47 -4.79 -2.60 -8.83
C GLN A 47 -6.22 -2.59 -9.43
N PRO A 48 -6.94 -1.43 -9.47
CA PRO A 48 -8.35 -1.38 -9.86
C PRO A 48 -8.73 -1.88 -11.27
N ASP A 49 -7.83 -1.77 -12.24
CA ASP A 49 -7.94 -2.28 -13.62
C ASP A 49 -7.60 -3.77 -13.75
N TRP A 50 -6.86 -4.34 -12.79
CA TRP A 50 -6.40 -5.73 -12.84
C TRP A 50 -6.88 -6.55 -11.63
N PRO A 51 -8.20 -6.73 -11.41
CA PRO A 51 -8.70 -7.70 -10.43
C PRO A 51 -8.12 -9.10 -10.67
N GLY A 52 -7.63 -9.74 -9.61
CA GLY A 52 -6.90 -11.01 -9.67
C GLY A 52 -5.36 -10.85 -9.58
N LEU A 53 -4.84 -9.63 -9.72
CA LEU A 53 -3.46 -9.28 -9.37
C LEU A 53 -3.41 -8.69 -7.96
N TYR A 54 -2.60 -9.30 -7.09
CA TYR A 54 -2.45 -8.90 -5.69
C TYR A 54 -0.99 -8.59 -5.35
N LEU A 55 -0.72 -7.38 -4.89
CA LEU A 55 0.57 -6.96 -4.34
C LEU A 55 0.50 -7.03 -2.82
N MET A 56 1.07 -8.09 -2.25
CA MET A 56 1.03 -8.35 -0.82
C MET A 56 2.14 -7.59 -0.09
N GLY A 57 1.80 -7.05 1.08
CA GLY A 57 2.75 -6.37 1.97
C GLY A 57 3.33 -5.07 1.45
N PHE A 58 2.63 -4.42 0.50
CA PHE A 58 3.14 -3.23 -0.19
C PHE A 58 2.83 -1.92 0.54
N PHE A 59 3.31 -1.81 1.78
CA PHE A 59 3.18 -0.63 2.64
C PHE A 59 4.29 -0.62 3.70
N ASN A 60 4.57 0.55 4.26
CA ASN A 60 5.45 0.73 5.40
C ASN A 60 4.60 0.79 6.67
N THR A 61 5.09 0.19 7.76
CA THR A 61 4.46 0.33 9.08
C THR A 61 5.55 0.30 10.15
N ASP A 62 5.25 0.85 11.32
CA ASP A 62 6.15 0.94 12.47
C ASP A 62 6.23 -0.35 13.31
N THR A 63 5.43 -1.35 12.95
CA THR A 63 5.17 -2.57 13.71
C THR A 63 5.52 -3.84 12.91
N SER A 64 5.58 -4.99 13.58
CA SER A 64 5.78 -6.30 12.93
C SER A 64 4.71 -6.58 11.87
N LEU A 65 5.16 -6.75 10.62
CA LEU A 65 4.33 -6.92 9.43
C LEU A 65 3.64 -8.29 9.34
N ASN A 66 4.18 -9.29 10.05
CA ASN A 66 3.79 -10.70 9.92
C ASN A 66 2.28 -10.91 10.09
N MET A 67 1.69 -10.26 11.10
CA MET A 67 0.26 -10.35 11.39
C MET A 67 -0.58 -9.73 10.27
N VAL A 68 -0.16 -8.57 9.75
CA VAL A 68 -0.90 -7.86 8.69
C VAL A 68 -0.96 -8.71 7.42
N TYR A 69 0.12 -9.42 7.10
CA TYR A 69 0.16 -10.32 5.94
C TYR A 69 -0.84 -11.48 6.06
N GLU A 70 -1.09 -11.98 7.27
CA GLU A 70 -2.12 -13.00 7.49
C GLU A 70 -3.52 -12.44 7.19
N TYR A 71 -3.81 -11.22 7.64
CA TYR A 71 -5.08 -10.55 7.33
C TYR A 71 -5.25 -10.30 5.83
N GLN A 72 -4.20 -9.83 5.15
CA GLN A 72 -4.21 -9.68 3.70
C GLN A 72 -4.46 -11.02 3.00
N ALA A 73 -3.77 -12.10 3.41
CA ALA A 73 -3.90 -13.40 2.77
C ALA A 73 -5.31 -13.99 2.94
N ARG A 74 -5.90 -13.84 4.13
CA ARG A 74 -7.30 -14.22 4.40
C ARG A 74 -8.25 -13.38 3.56
N TRP A 75 -8.00 -12.09 3.41
CA TRP A 75 -8.84 -11.20 2.59
C TRP A 75 -8.82 -11.60 1.12
N VAL A 76 -7.64 -11.88 0.55
CA VAL A 76 -7.48 -12.35 -0.84
C VAL A 76 -8.13 -13.72 -1.04
N ARG A 77 -7.90 -14.66 -0.12
CA ARG A 77 -8.50 -16.01 -0.17
C ARG A 77 -10.02 -15.95 -0.37
N GLU A 78 -10.72 -15.08 0.35
CA GLU A 78 -12.17 -15.01 0.29
C GLU A 78 -12.67 -14.50 -1.06
N ILE A 79 -11.88 -13.66 -1.74
CA ILE A 79 -12.19 -13.20 -3.10
C ILE A 79 -12.00 -14.35 -4.09
N GLU A 80 -10.86 -15.03 -4.01
CA GLU A 80 -10.50 -16.12 -4.93
C GLU A 80 -11.41 -17.36 -4.78
N LEU A 81 -11.97 -17.59 -3.59
CA LEU A 81 -13.00 -18.62 -3.37
C LEU A 81 -14.40 -18.19 -3.82
N GLY A 82 -14.58 -16.94 -4.24
CA GLY A 82 -15.89 -16.39 -4.62
C GLY A 82 -16.83 -16.11 -3.43
N ASP A 83 -16.32 -16.14 -2.21
CA ASP A 83 -17.06 -15.84 -0.98
C ASP A 83 -17.16 -14.34 -0.71
N ALA A 84 -16.29 -13.54 -1.32
CA ALA A 84 -16.29 -12.09 -1.30
C ALA A 84 -16.15 -11.53 -2.73
N ARG A 85 -16.83 -10.42 -3.01
CA ARG A 85 -16.76 -9.75 -4.32
C ARG A 85 -16.16 -8.35 -4.17
N LEU A 86 -15.12 -8.07 -4.93
CA LEU A 86 -14.54 -6.73 -5.03
C LEU A 86 -15.61 -5.69 -5.44
N PRO A 87 -15.51 -4.46 -4.93
CA PRO A 87 -16.37 -3.38 -5.38
C PRO A 87 -16.05 -2.98 -6.83
N SER A 88 -16.83 -2.06 -7.39
CA SER A 88 -16.56 -1.53 -8.73
C SER A 88 -15.22 -0.81 -8.79
N LYS A 89 -14.66 -0.69 -10.01
CA LYS A 89 -13.41 0.06 -10.25
C LYS A 89 -13.48 1.48 -9.68
N ALA A 90 -14.58 2.20 -9.93
CA ALA A 90 -14.74 3.58 -9.45
C ALA A 90 -14.74 3.67 -7.92
N GLU A 91 -15.34 2.70 -7.22
CA GLU A 91 -15.32 2.62 -5.76
C GLU A 91 -13.91 2.33 -5.23
N MET A 92 -13.16 1.45 -5.91
CA MET A 92 -11.75 1.18 -5.59
C MET A 92 -10.88 2.42 -5.79
N GLU A 93 -11.04 3.14 -6.89
CA GLU A 93 -10.29 4.38 -7.16
C GLU A 93 -10.61 5.49 -6.16
N THR A 94 -11.88 5.63 -5.77
CA THR A 94 -12.29 6.58 -4.72
C THR A 94 -11.62 6.27 -3.38
N ASP A 95 -11.56 4.99 -3.01
CA ASP A 95 -10.89 4.52 -1.79
C ASP A 95 -9.39 4.81 -1.81
N VAL A 96 -8.74 4.55 -2.95
CA VAL A 96 -7.31 4.85 -3.15
C VAL A 96 -7.03 6.35 -3.03
N ALA A 97 -7.85 7.20 -3.64
CA ALA A 97 -7.72 8.65 -3.53
C ALA A 97 -7.85 9.11 -2.07
N ALA A 98 -8.89 8.67 -1.36
CA ALA A 98 -9.10 9.00 0.04
C ALA A 98 -7.93 8.54 0.93
N ARG A 99 -7.35 7.37 0.64
CA ARG A 99 -6.18 6.88 1.38
C ARG A 99 -4.93 7.71 1.09
N ASN A 100 -4.71 8.10 -0.15
CA ASN A 100 -3.60 8.95 -0.55
C ASN A 100 -3.67 10.33 0.12
N ASP A 101 -4.88 10.91 0.21
CA ASP A 101 -5.11 12.18 0.91
C ASP A 101 -4.80 12.06 2.40
N TRP A 102 -5.27 10.98 3.05
CA TRP A 102 -4.96 10.73 4.45
C TRP A 102 -3.45 10.62 4.71
N VAL A 103 -2.70 9.91 3.85
CA VAL A 103 -1.23 9.83 3.99
C VAL A 103 -0.58 11.19 3.83
N ALA A 104 -1.02 12.00 2.86
CA ALA A 104 -0.48 13.33 2.63
C ALA A 104 -0.73 14.30 3.80
N GLU A 105 -1.86 14.14 4.51
CA GLU A 105 -2.18 14.93 5.71
C GLU A 105 -1.44 14.43 6.96
N ALA A 106 -1.33 13.11 7.13
CA ALA A 106 -0.78 12.50 8.35
C ALA A 106 0.75 12.49 8.39
N TYR A 107 1.43 12.49 7.23
CA TYR A 107 2.87 12.33 7.16
C TYR A 107 3.56 13.46 6.41
N LYS A 108 4.82 13.71 6.77
CA LYS A 108 5.66 14.68 6.07
C LYS A 108 5.91 14.21 4.63
N ASP A 109 5.68 15.10 3.67
CA ASP A 109 5.94 14.89 2.25
C ASP A 109 7.41 14.49 2.00
N SER A 110 7.63 13.19 1.78
CA SER A 110 8.90 12.61 1.41
C SER A 110 8.68 11.25 0.74
N PRO A 111 9.59 10.81 -0.16
CA PRO A 111 9.45 9.51 -0.85
C PRO A 111 9.38 8.28 0.05
N ARG A 112 9.79 8.41 1.32
CA ARG A 112 9.74 7.33 2.32
C ARG A 112 8.33 7.13 2.90
N HIS A 113 7.54 8.21 2.98
CA HIS A 113 6.27 8.21 3.68
C HIS A 113 5.05 7.98 2.77
N THR A 114 5.26 7.72 1.48
CA THR A 114 4.20 7.61 0.47
C THR A 114 3.29 6.38 0.63
N ILE A 115 3.74 5.39 1.41
CA ILE A 115 3.05 4.12 1.63
C ILE A 115 2.91 3.76 3.11
N GLU A 116 2.97 4.75 4.00
CA GLU A 116 2.81 4.51 5.45
C GLU A 116 1.39 4.05 5.77
N GLU A 117 1.30 3.09 6.68
CA GLU A 117 0.05 2.55 7.21
C GLU A 117 0.16 2.25 8.70
N GLU A 118 -0.90 2.63 9.41
CA GLU A 118 -1.11 2.22 10.80
C GLU A 118 -1.84 0.88 10.83
N HIS A 119 -1.21 -0.14 11.42
CA HIS A 119 -1.67 -1.52 11.33
C HIS A 119 -3.05 -1.77 11.99
N ILE A 120 -3.35 -1.15 13.13
CA ILE A 120 -4.64 -1.33 13.83
C ILE A 120 -5.82 -0.84 12.99
N PRO A 121 -5.87 0.43 12.53
CA PRO A 121 -6.97 0.90 11.70
C PRO A 121 -7.02 0.17 10.35
N TYR A 122 -5.88 -0.19 9.77
CA TYR A 122 -5.83 -0.95 8.53
C TYR A 122 -6.47 -2.34 8.66
N ILE A 123 -6.17 -3.09 9.72
CA ILE A 123 -6.78 -4.41 9.97
C ILE A 123 -8.30 -4.27 10.15
N ALA A 124 -8.74 -3.31 10.97
CA ALA A 124 -10.17 -3.07 11.20
C ALA A 124 -10.91 -2.70 9.89
N GLU A 125 -10.25 -1.92 9.04
CA GLU A 125 -10.74 -1.58 7.72
C GLU A 125 -10.86 -2.80 6.79
N LEU A 126 -9.84 -3.66 6.74
CA LEU A 126 -9.87 -4.90 5.96
C LEU A 126 -11.04 -5.80 6.39
N GLU A 127 -11.25 -5.95 7.70
CA GLU A 127 -12.37 -6.74 8.23
C GLU A 127 -13.73 -6.14 7.86
N LYS A 128 -13.88 -4.82 7.96
CA LYS A 128 -15.11 -4.12 7.57
C LYS A 128 -15.37 -4.25 6.07
N CYS A 129 -14.34 -4.03 5.26
CA CYS A 129 -14.38 -4.21 3.81
C CYS A 129 -14.83 -5.63 3.45
N LEU A 130 -14.20 -6.65 4.04
CA LEU A 130 -14.52 -8.06 3.78
C LEU A 130 -15.97 -8.40 4.15
N LYS A 131 -16.50 -7.86 5.26
CA LYS A 131 -17.91 -8.01 5.63
C LYS A 131 -18.84 -7.43 4.56
N CYS A 132 -18.53 -6.27 4.00
CA CYS A 132 -19.30 -5.67 2.91
C CYS A 132 -19.22 -6.49 1.62
N MET A 133 -18.02 -6.92 1.21
CA MET A 133 -17.80 -7.72 0.01
C MET A 133 -18.49 -9.09 0.07
N ARG A 134 -18.49 -9.75 1.23
CA ARG A 134 -19.25 -11.00 1.45
C ARG A 134 -20.76 -10.81 1.31
N ARG A 135 -21.30 -9.67 1.78
CA ARG A 135 -22.72 -9.32 1.59
C ARG A 135 -23.04 -9.08 0.12
N ALA A 136 -22.14 -8.43 -0.63
CA ALA A 136 -22.30 -8.23 -2.06
C ALA A 136 -22.27 -9.55 -2.83
N ALA A 137 -21.36 -10.48 -2.49
CA ALA A 137 -21.29 -11.81 -3.10
C ALA A 137 -22.59 -12.61 -2.91
N LYS A 138 -23.18 -12.57 -1.71
CA LYS A 138 -24.47 -13.25 -1.41
C LYS A 138 -25.66 -12.70 -2.18
N ARG A 139 -25.65 -11.41 -2.58
CA ARG A 139 -26.73 -10.79 -3.35
C ARG A 139 -26.67 -11.10 -4.85
N GLY A 140 -25.54 -11.60 -5.32
CA GLY A 140 -25.32 -11.96 -6.72
C GLY A 140 -25.40 -13.46 -7.01
N LYS A 141 -25.68 -14.29 -6.00
CA LYS A 141 -26.09 -15.70 -6.15
C LYS A 141 -27.61 -15.76 -6.17
#